data_AF-A0A3L7W9V1-F1
#
_entry.id   AF-A0A3L7W9V1-F1
#
_cell.length_a   1.000
_cell.length_b   1.000
_cell.length_c   1.000
_cell.angle_alpha   90.00
_cell.angle_beta   90.00
_cell.angle_gamma   90.00
#
_symmetry.space_group_name_H-M   'P 1'
#
loop_
_entity.id
_entity.type
_entity.pdbx_description
1 polymer ?
#
loop_
_entity_poly.entity_id
_entity_poly.type
_entity_poly.pdbx_seq_one_letter_code
_entity_poly.pdbx_strand_id
1 'polypeptide(L)'
;MSGARGLIAFDIDGTLEVGEPPGPVPLAMVRRAQELGYLVGSCSDRPAGWQRMTWEQAGITPDFAVLKHLMERARTQHEASEYIHVAVSERDRHYAELAGFGFISSYDVAGQPWAVDASGAPIPAADTSLSASERARIESAGG
;
A
#
# COMPACT_ATOMS: atom_id res chain seq x y z
N MET A 1 -9.87 -25.36 0.71
CA MET A 1 -9.66 -24.06 1.39
C MET A 1 -9.43 -23.06 0.28
N SER A 2 -10.28 -22.05 0.13
CA SER A 2 -9.99 -20.98 -0.84
C SER A 2 -8.96 -20.06 -0.17
N GLY A 3 -7.73 -20.04 -0.67
CA GLY A 3 -6.71 -19.09 -0.22
C GLY A 3 -7.13 -17.65 -0.53
N ALA A 4 -6.47 -16.68 0.11
CA ALA A 4 -6.67 -15.27 -0.21
C ALA A 4 -6.31 -15.00 -1.68
N ARG A 5 -7.04 -14.07 -2.32
CA ARG A 5 -6.82 -13.71 -3.73
C ARG A 5 -5.43 -13.13 -4.00
N GLY A 6 -4.84 -12.52 -2.98
CA GLY A 6 -3.53 -11.92 -3.00
C GLY A 6 -3.27 -11.21 -1.68
N LEU A 7 -2.04 -10.77 -1.48
CA LEU A 7 -1.64 -9.91 -0.37
C LEU A 7 -1.11 -8.60 -0.95
N ILE A 8 -1.66 -7.48 -0.49
CA ILE A 8 -1.24 -6.14 -0.88
C ILE A 8 -0.65 -5.43 0.34
N ALA A 9 0.65 -5.16 0.28
CA ALA A 9 1.37 -4.36 1.26
C ALA A 9 1.48 -2.93 0.74
N PHE A 10 0.84 -1.98 1.41
CA PHE A 10 0.97 -0.56 1.09
C PHE A 10 2.13 0.06 1.89
N ASP A 11 2.99 0.86 1.25
CA ASP A 11 3.66 1.91 2.02
C ASP A 11 2.63 2.96 2.45
N ILE A 12 3.00 3.86 3.37
CA ILE A 12 2.09 4.87 3.90
C ILE A 12 2.41 6.24 3.31
N ASP A 13 3.58 6.80 3.63
CA ASP A 13 3.94 8.17 3.25
C ASP A 13 4.15 8.29 1.73
N GLY A 14 3.55 9.30 1.11
CA GLY A 14 3.54 9.48 -0.34
C GLY A 14 2.76 8.42 -1.12
N THR A 15 2.14 7.45 -0.45
CA THR A 15 1.40 6.33 -1.06
C THR A 15 -0.08 6.39 -0.77
N LEU A 16 -0.47 6.32 0.50
CA LEU A 16 -1.87 6.41 0.93
C LEU A 16 -2.28 7.87 1.14
N GLU A 17 -3.54 8.19 0.92
CA GLU A 17 -4.09 9.55 1.16
C GLU A 17 -3.93 10.04 2.61
N VAL A 18 -3.70 9.12 3.55
CA VAL A 18 -3.45 9.40 4.98
C VAL A 18 -1.96 9.41 5.34
N GLY A 19 -1.07 9.29 4.35
CA GLY A 19 0.37 9.41 4.54
C GLY A 19 0.82 10.83 4.84
N GLU A 20 2.06 10.99 5.30
CA GLU A 20 2.70 12.28 5.50
C GLU A 20 4.01 12.36 4.69
N PRO A 21 4.00 12.99 3.51
CA PRO A 21 2.87 13.69 2.89
C PRO A 21 1.83 12.72 2.26
N PRO A 22 0.60 13.20 1.98
CA PRO A 22 -0.47 12.40 1.36
C PRO A 22 -0.08 11.82 0.00
N GLY A 23 -0.46 10.58 -0.25
CA GLY A 23 -0.26 9.88 -1.52
C GLY A 23 -1.54 9.70 -2.35
N PRO A 24 -1.40 9.21 -3.60
CA PRO A 24 -2.50 9.16 -4.56
C PRO A 24 -3.50 8.03 -4.33
N VAL A 25 -3.17 7.04 -3.47
CA VAL A 25 -4.03 5.87 -3.24
C VAL A 25 -5.06 6.21 -2.16
N PRO A 26 -6.35 6.35 -2.52
CA PRO A 26 -7.39 6.61 -1.53
C PRO A 26 -7.69 5.35 -0.71
N LEU A 27 -8.16 5.52 0.53
CA LEU A 27 -8.56 4.40 1.38
C LEU A 27 -9.78 3.65 0.83
N ALA A 28 -10.53 4.25 -0.10
CA ALA A 28 -11.58 3.56 -0.85
C ALA A 28 -11.02 2.35 -1.65
N MET A 29 -9.83 2.48 -2.24
CA MET A 29 -9.17 1.36 -2.93
C MET A 29 -8.74 0.26 -1.96
N VAL A 30 -8.24 0.64 -0.78
CA VAL A 30 -7.88 -0.31 0.29
C VAL A 30 -9.10 -1.12 0.74
N ARG A 31 -10.22 -0.45 1.04
CA ARG A 31 -11.46 -1.13 1.43
C ARG A 31 -11.96 -2.04 0.31
N ARG A 32 -11.87 -1.58 -0.95
CA ARG A 32 -12.24 -2.39 -2.10
C ARG A 32 -11.39 -3.66 -2.23
N ALA A 33 -10.08 -3.57 -1.95
CA ALA A 33 -9.22 -4.75 -1.93
C ALA A 33 -9.66 -5.77 -0.87
N GLN A 34 -10.02 -5.32 0.34
CA GLN A 34 -10.55 -6.22 1.39
C GLN A 34 -11.87 -6.88 0.97
N GLU A 35 -12.79 -6.14 0.36
CA GLU A 35 -14.05 -6.69 -0.18
C GLU A 35 -13.83 -7.76 -1.25
N LEU A 36 -12.76 -7.63 -2.03
CA LEU A 36 -12.37 -8.58 -3.08
C LEU A 36 -11.59 -9.80 -2.54
N GLY A 37 -11.36 -9.87 -1.22
CA GLY A 37 -10.68 -10.97 -0.55
C GLY A 37 -9.15 -10.93 -0.64
N TYR A 38 -8.57 -9.74 -0.82
CA TYR A 38 -7.13 -9.53 -0.61
C TYR A 38 -6.83 -9.40 0.88
N LEU A 39 -5.68 -9.94 1.31
CA LEU A 39 -5.07 -9.56 2.58
C LEU A 39 -4.43 -8.19 2.40
N VAL A 40 -4.75 -7.25 3.28
CA VAL A 40 -4.26 -5.88 3.18
C VAL A 40 -3.56 -5.46 4.46
N GLY A 41 -2.38 -4.88 4.30
CA GLY A 41 -1.61 -4.34 5.40
C GLY A 41 -0.59 -3.34 4.91
N SER A 42 0.33 -2.97 5.80
CA SER A 42 1.39 -2.03 5.50
C SER A 42 2.78 -2.61 5.66
N CYS A 43 3.67 -2.19 4.76
CA CYS A 43 5.12 -2.35 4.88
C CYS A 43 5.76 -0.97 4.70
N SER A 44 6.06 -0.32 5.83
CA SER A 44 6.51 1.07 5.86
C SER A 44 7.76 1.24 6.73
N ASP A 45 8.47 2.34 6.52
CA ASP A 45 9.60 2.75 7.37
C ASP A 45 9.11 3.24 8.75
N ARG A 46 7.81 3.56 8.87
CA ARG A 46 7.18 3.94 10.14
C ARG A 46 7.13 2.76 11.11
N PRO A 47 7.31 2.98 12.43
CA PRO A 47 7.16 1.92 13.43
C PRO A 47 5.80 1.20 13.34
N ALA A 48 5.77 -0.13 13.51
CA ALA A 48 4.54 -0.92 13.35
C ALA A 48 3.38 -0.47 14.27
N GLY A 49 3.67 0.06 15.46
CA GLY A 49 2.63 0.65 16.33
C GLY A 49 1.99 1.90 15.72
N TRP A 50 2.80 2.75 15.06
CA TRP A 50 2.31 3.93 14.35
C TRP A 50 1.47 3.52 13.14
N GLN A 51 1.93 2.53 12.36
CA GLN A 51 1.18 2.00 11.22
C GLN A 51 -0.22 1.53 11.64
N ARG A 52 -0.32 0.74 12.73
CA ARG A 52 -1.61 0.26 13.26
C ARG A 52 -2.53 1.40 13.68
N MET A 53 -1.99 2.42 14.33
CA MET A 53 -2.75 3.61 14.71
C MET A 53 -3.30 4.35 13.48
N THR A 54 -2.51 4.50 12.40
CA THR A 54 -2.97 5.11 11.15
C THR A 54 -4.14 4.33 10.54
N TRP A 55 -4.08 2.99 10.55
CA TRP A 55 -5.19 2.16 10.10
C TRP A 55 -6.43 2.29 10.99
N GLU A 56 -6.26 2.29 12.30
CA GLU A 56 -7.35 2.47 13.27
C GLU A 56 -8.07 3.81 13.09
N GLN A 57 -7.32 4.90 12.93
CA GLN A 57 -7.87 6.23 12.67
C GLN A 57 -8.64 6.30 11.34
N ALA A 58 -8.22 5.52 10.35
CA ALA A 58 -8.90 5.34 9.07
C ALA A 58 -10.13 4.41 9.15
N GLY A 59 -10.39 3.79 10.30
CA GLY A 59 -11.47 2.81 10.47
C GLY A 59 -11.25 1.53 9.66
N ILE A 60 -9.99 1.16 9.41
CA ILE A 60 -9.60 -0.04 8.65
C ILE A 60 -8.85 -0.97 9.59
N THR A 61 -9.23 -2.25 9.61
CA THR A 61 -8.46 -3.29 10.31
C THR A 61 -7.51 -3.93 9.31
N PRO A 62 -6.18 -3.78 9.47
CA PRO A 62 -5.21 -4.41 8.58
C PRO A 62 -4.96 -5.86 9.00
N ASP A 63 -4.63 -6.72 8.04
CA ASP A 63 -4.20 -8.10 8.29
C ASP A 63 -2.77 -8.15 8.87
N PHE A 64 -1.93 -7.16 8.52
CA PHE A 64 -0.56 -7.05 9.00
C PHE A 64 -0.06 -5.59 9.01
N ALA A 65 0.95 -5.33 9.84
CA ALA A 65 1.68 -4.07 9.87
C ALA A 65 3.16 -4.38 10.19
N VAL A 66 4.02 -4.23 9.19
CA VAL A 66 5.39 -4.73 9.19
C VAL A 66 6.35 -3.61 8.79
N LEU A 67 7.59 -3.64 9.30
CA LEU A 67 8.62 -2.71 8.84
C LEU A 67 9.07 -3.08 7.43
N LYS A 68 9.33 -2.08 6.58
CA LYS A 68 9.69 -2.28 5.16
C LYS A 68 10.84 -3.26 4.93
N HIS A 69 11.91 -3.15 5.72
CA HIS A 69 13.06 -4.07 5.65
C HIS A 69 12.81 -5.48 6.23
N LEU A 70 11.62 -5.74 6.78
CA LEU A 70 11.16 -7.03 7.28
C LEU A 70 9.95 -7.57 6.50
N MET A 71 9.71 -7.06 5.29
CA MET A 71 8.56 -7.40 4.46
C MET A 71 8.43 -8.92 4.19
N GLU A 72 9.53 -9.67 4.22
CA GLU A 72 9.51 -11.13 4.12
C GLU A 72 8.65 -11.80 5.22
N ARG A 73 8.47 -11.13 6.37
CA ARG A 73 7.59 -11.60 7.44
C ARG A 73 6.13 -11.63 7.02
N ALA A 74 5.67 -10.62 6.27
CA ALA A 74 4.30 -10.60 5.78
C ALA A 74 4.02 -11.81 4.88
N ARG A 75 4.97 -12.14 3.98
CA ARG A 75 4.85 -13.33 3.12
C ARG A 75 4.93 -14.65 3.87
N THR A 76 5.80 -14.76 4.87
CA THR A 76 5.97 -16.03 5.61
C THR A 76 4.82 -16.29 6.60
N GLN A 77 4.15 -15.24 7.07
CA GLN A 77 3.03 -15.35 8.01
C GLN A 77 1.67 -15.50 7.32
N HIS A 78 1.57 -15.16 6.04
CA HIS A 78 0.31 -15.13 5.31
C HIS A 78 0.44 -15.83 3.96
N GLU A 79 -0.40 -16.84 3.72
CA GLU A 79 -0.48 -17.53 2.43
C GLU A 79 -1.42 -16.79 1.48
N ALA A 80 -0.90 -16.40 0.31
CA ALA A 80 -1.64 -15.76 -0.76
C ALA A 80 -1.16 -16.23 -2.15
N SER A 81 -2.02 -16.12 -3.16
CA SER A 81 -1.67 -16.47 -4.55
C SER A 81 -0.72 -15.48 -5.23
N GLU A 82 -0.66 -14.24 -4.74
CA GLU A 82 0.26 -13.21 -5.19
C GLU A 82 0.61 -12.27 -4.03
N TYR A 83 1.76 -11.62 -4.14
CA TYR A 83 2.27 -10.67 -3.14
C TYR A 83 2.68 -9.40 -3.87
N ILE A 84 2.05 -8.28 -3.53
CA ILE A 84 2.23 -7.00 -4.20
C ILE A 84 2.62 -5.95 -3.16
N HIS A 85 3.62 -5.15 -3.46
CA HIS A 85 3.92 -3.93 -2.73
C HIS A 85 3.51 -2.71 -3.57
N VAL A 86 2.69 -1.83 -2.99
CA VAL A 86 2.29 -0.56 -3.59
C VAL A 86 3.02 0.56 -2.88
N ALA A 87 3.84 1.32 -3.60
CA ALA A 87 4.62 2.42 -3.04
C ALA A 87 5.12 3.38 -4.14
N VAL A 88 5.89 4.40 -3.75
CA VAL A 88 6.31 5.48 -4.66
C VAL A 88 7.77 5.37 -5.14
N SER A 89 8.68 4.82 -4.35
CA SER A 89 10.12 4.96 -4.61
C SER A 89 10.77 3.69 -5.16
N GLU A 90 11.93 3.88 -5.81
CA GLU A 90 12.80 2.75 -6.22
C GLU A 90 13.34 1.96 -5.01
N ARG A 91 13.48 2.60 -3.85
CA ARG A 91 13.85 1.91 -2.60
C ARG A 91 12.76 0.91 -2.20
N ASP A 92 11.50 1.26 -2.40
CA ASP A 92 10.38 0.36 -2.12
C ASP A 92 10.38 -0.84 -3.07
N ARG A 93 10.65 -0.60 -4.37
CA ARG A 93 10.83 -1.68 -5.35
C ARG A 93 11.94 -2.63 -4.92
N HIS A 94 13.08 -2.10 -4.48
CA HIS A 94 14.20 -2.93 -4.01
C HIS A 94 13.79 -3.87 -2.86
N TYR A 95 13.12 -3.36 -1.81
CA TYR A 95 12.67 -4.20 -0.70
C TYR A 95 11.56 -5.18 -1.09
N ALA A 96 10.65 -4.78 -1.99
CA ALA A 96 9.65 -5.67 -2.54
C ALA A 96 10.30 -6.87 -3.24
N GLU A 97 11.26 -6.62 -4.13
CA GLU A 97 11.98 -7.66 -4.86
C GLU A 97 12.76 -8.60 -3.92
N LEU A 98 13.43 -8.05 -2.90
CA LEU A 98 14.13 -8.85 -1.89
C LEU A 98 13.19 -9.78 -1.11
N ALA A 99 11.96 -9.35 -0.82
CA ALA A 99 10.93 -10.17 -0.19
C ALA A 99 10.16 -11.08 -1.19
N GLY A 100 10.47 -10.95 -2.49
CA GLY A 100 9.83 -11.66 -3.59
C GLY A 100 8.41 -11.21 -3.91
N PHE A 101 8.08 -9.95 -3.64
CA PHE A 101 6.83 -9.29 -3.99
C PHE A 101 6.96 -8.68 -5.39
N GLY A 102 5.84 -8.56 -6.11
CA GLY A 102 5.72 -7.65 -7.23
C GLY A 102 5.64 -6.19 -6.74
N PHE A 103 6.02 -5.25 -7.59
CA PHE A 103 5.95 -3.82 -7.28
C PHE A 103 4.95 -3.12 -8.19
N ILE A 104 4.11 -2.27 -7.61
CA ILE A 104 3.22 -1.35 -8.33
C ILE A 104 3.48 0.07 -7.81
N SER A 105 3.79 0.98 -8.72
CA SER A 105 3.86 2.42 -8.40
C SER A 105 2.49 2.90 -7.93
N SER A 106 2.45 3.68 -6.86
CA SER A 106 1.22 4.27 -6.33
C SER A 106 0.48 5.15 -7.34
N TYR A 107 1.18 5.66 -8.36
CA TYR A 107 0.62 6.44 -9.46
C TYR A 107 0.07 5.59 -10.62
N ASP A 108 0.41 4.30 -10.67
CA ASP A 108 0.06 3.38 -11.76
C ASP A 108 -0.94 2.30 -11.32
N VAL A 109 -1.70 2.57 -10.25
CA VAL A 109 -2.71 1.64 -9.71
C VAL A 109 -3.98 1.55 -10.56
N ALA A 110 -4.12 2.40 -11.58
CA ALA A 110 -5.24 2.36 -12.50
C ALA A 110 -5.34 1.00 -13.20
N GLY A 111 -6.56 0.46 -13.31
CA GLY A 111 -6.81 -0.84 -13.92
C GLY A 111 -6.62 -2.05 -13.00
N GLN A 112 -6.14 -1.84 -11.77
CA GLN A 112 -6.16 -2.89 -10.76
C GLN A 112 -7.61 -3.23 -10.36
N PRO A 113 -7.92 -4.50 -10.02
CA PRO A 113 -9.28 -4.89 -9.64
C PRO A 113 -9.84 -4.10 -8.45
N TRP A 114 -8.95 -3.66 -7.56
CA TRP A 114 -9.26 -2.87 -6.38
C TRP A 114 -9.26 -1.35 -6.63
N ALA A 115 -8.99 -0.90 -7.86
CA ALA A 115 -9.06 0.50 -8.28
C ALA A 115 -10.40 0.86 -8.97
N VAL A 116 -11.38 -0.05 -8.94
CA VAL A 116 -12.75 0.19 -9.42
C VAL A 116 -13.77 -0.15 -8.34
N ASP A 117 -14.87 0.60 -8.30
CA ASP A 117 -15.94 0.39 -7.33
C ASP A 117 -16.77 -0.89 -7.65
N ALA A 118 -17.83 -1.13 -6.87
CA ALA A 118 -18.71 -2.28 -7.07
C ALA A 118 -19.45 -2.27 -8.41
N SER A 119 -19.60 -1.10 -9.06
CA SER A 119 -20.20 -0.95 -10.39
C SER A 119 -19.18 -1.12 -11.52
N GLY A 120 -17.89 -1.19 -11.20
CA GLY A 120 -16.79 -1.22 -12.17
C GLY A 120 -16.34 0.17 -12.61
N ALA A 121 -16.85 1.25 -12.00
CA ALA A 121 -16.38 2.60 -12.29
C ALA A 121 -15.04 2.85 -11.58
N PRO A 122 -14.11 3.62 -12.18
CA PRO A 122 -12.83 3.94 -11.54
C PRO A 122 -13.03 4.67 -10.21
N ILE A 123 -12.32 4.22 -9.18
CA ILE A 123 -12.16 4.99 -7.94
C ILE A 123 -11.15 6.10 -8.24
N PRO A 124 -11.51 7.39 -8.10
CA PRO A 124 -10.60 8.48 -8.40
C PRO A 124 -9.41 8.46 -7.43
N ALA A 125 -8.21 8.77 -7.95
CA ALA A 125 -7.05 8.99 -7.10
C ALA A 125 -7.33 10.13 -6.10
N ALA A 126 -6.71 10.05 -4.92
CA ALA A 126 -6.80 11.12 -3.94
C ALA A 126 -6.21 12.41 -4.51
N ASP A 127 -6.82 13.56 -4.17
CA ASP A 127 -6.31 14.86 -4.57
C ASP A 127 -4.99 15.15 -3.83
N THR A 128 -3.89 14.80 -4.49
CA THR A 128 -2.53 15.01 -4.01
C THR A 128 -2.00 16.34 -4.51
N SER A 129 -2.72 17.44 -4.29
CA SER A 129 -2.22 18.79 -4.58
C SER A 129 -0.99 19.13 -3.72
N LEU A 130 0.12 18.45 -4.02
CA LEU A 130 1.44 18.61 -3.47
C LEU A 130 2.20 19.49 -4.46
N SER A 131 2.82 20.52 -3.92
CA SER A 131 3.80 21.32 -4.66
C SER A 131 4.91 20.42 -5.22
N ALA A 132 5.53 20.84 -6.33
CA ALA A 132 6.67 20.12 -6.90
C ALA A 132 7.81 19.91 -5.88
N SER A 133 7.96 20.83 -4.92
CA SER A 133 8.94 20.73 -3.82
C SER A 133 8.60 19.65 -2.80
N GLU A 134 7.32 19.37 -2.55
CA GLU A 134 6.90 18.29 -1.64
C GLU A 134 7.13 16.93 -2.30
N ARG A 135 6.86 16.80 -3.61
CA ARG A 135 7.18 15.59 -4.39
C ARG A 135 8.67 15.25 -4.37
N ALA A 136 9.54 16.23 -4.65
CA ALA A 136 10.99 16.03 -4.67
C ALA A 136 11.55 15.60 -3.30
N ARG A 137 10.95 16.06 -2.19
CA ARG A 137 11.40 15.67 -0.84
C ARG A 137 11.13 14.20 -0.54
N ILE A 138 9.97 13.68 -0.93
CA ILE A 138 9.61 12.26 -0.76
C ILE A 138 10.58 11.37 -1.54
N GLU A 139 10.85 11.72 -2.79
CA GLU A 139 11.79 11.00 -3.65
C GLU A 139 13.22 11.01 -3.06
N SER A 140 13.64 12.14 -2.47
CA SER A 140 14.97 12.31 -1.89
C SER A 140 15.16 11.73 -0.47
N ALA A 141 14.10 11.64 0.34
CA ALA A 141 14.12 10.96 1.64
C ALA A 141 14.21 9.42 1.50
N GLY A 142 14.20 8.97 0.24
CA GLY A 142 14.62 7.67 -0.27
C GLY A 142 16.12 7.33 -0.10
N GLY A 143 16.99 8.33 0.12
CA GLY A 143 18.46 8.18 0.16
C GLY A 143 19.07 7.84 1.50
#